data_AF-A0A7M1UT32-F1
#
_entry.id   AF-A0A7M1UT32-F1
#
_cell.length_a   1.000
_cell.length_b   1.000
_cell.length_c   1.000
_cell.angle_alpha   90.00
_cell.angle_beta   90.00
_cell.angle_gamma   90.00
#
_symmetry.space_group_name_H-M   'P 1'
#
loop_
_entity.id
_entity.type
_entity.pdbx_description
1 polymer ?
#
loop_
_entity_poly.entity_id
_entity_poly.type
_entity_poly.pdbx_seq_one_letter_code
_entity_poly.pdbx_strand_id
1 'polypeptide(L)'
;MDWRWIRSWKPHPGKGPWSNLPPWERPGWYFGRGWCRLWTTTPLPPVSNEDEAKYLEELRKYLTEVVLKEIDKRLEELRNREAGLK
;
A
#
# COMPACT_ATOMS: atom_id res chain seq x y z
N MET A 1 -41.65 -30.33 -8.59
CA MET A 1 -40.99 -29.05 -8.95
C MET A 1 -40.20 -28.60 -7.74
N ASP A 2 -38.88 -28.82 -7.72
CA ASP A 2 -38.03 -28.52 -6.58
C ASP A 2 -37.03 -27.40 -6.90
N TRP A 3 -36.96 -26.42 -6.00
CA TRP A 3 -36.19 -25.18 -6.07
C TRP A 3 -34.67 -25.37 -5.87
N ARG A 4 -34.08 -26.42 -6.46
CA ARG A 4 -32.65 -26.77 -6.31
C ARG A 4 -31.70 -25.98 -7.23
N TRP A 5 -32.12 -24.81 -7.71
CA TRP A 5 -31.32 -23.93 -8.59
C TRP A 5 -30.50 -22.87 -7.87
N ILE A 6 -30.54 -22.81 -6.55
CA ILE A 6 -29.75 -21.85 -5.79
C ILE A 6 -28.47 -22.54 -5.31
N ARG A 7 -27.34 -22.00 -5.80
CA ARG A 7 -25.98 -22.18 -5.28
C ARG A 7 -25.07 -23.20 -5.99
N SER A 8 -25.06 -23.20 -7.32
CA SER A 8 -23.86 -23.61 -8.08
C SER A 8 -22.83 -22.47 -8.07
N TRP A 9 -22.32 -22.10 -6.90
CA TRP A 9 -21.07 -21.35 -6.80
C TRP A 9 -19.95 -22.35 -7.08
N LYS A 10 -19.68 -22.63 -8.36
CA LYS A 10 -18.37 -23.18 -8.73
C LYS A 10 -17.36 -22.07 -8.43
N PRO A 11 -16.53 -22.16 -7.37
CA PRO A 11 -15.94 -20.94 -6.83
C PRO A 11 -14.76 -20.41 -7.65
N HIS A 12 -14.29 -21.12 -8.69
CA HIS A 12 -13.13 -20.69 -9.47
C HIS A 12 -13.28 -21.01 -10.97
N PRO A 13 -13.40 -20.00 -11.85
CA PRO A 13 -13.32 -20.20 -13.28
C PRO A 13 -11.83 -20.33 -13.66
N GLY A 14 -11.44 -21.48 -14.20
CA GLY A 14 -10.09 -21.64 -14.75
C GLY A 14 -9.92 -22.98 -15.46
N LYS A 15 -9.76 -22.95 -16.79
CA LYS A 15 -9.40 -24.11 -17.62
C LYS A 15 -7.87 -24.30 -17.60
N GLY A 16 -7.33 -24.70 -16.45
CA GLY A 16 -5.90 -24.93 -16.27
C GLY A 16 -5.60 -26.35 -15.81
N PRO A 17 -4.35 -26.84 -15.94
CA PRO A 17 -3.94 -28.19 -15.53
C PRO A 17 -4.23 -28.53 -14.06
N TRP A 18 -4.43 -27.52 -13.23
CA TRP A 18 -4.68 -27.64 -11.78
C TRP A 18 -6.13 -27.29 -11.41
N SER A 19 -7.07 -27.35 -12.35
CA SER A 19 -8.48 -26.99 -12.12
C SER A 19 -9.22 -27.95 -11.19
N ASN A 20 -8.68 -29.15 -11.01
CA ASN A 20 -9.16 -30.19 -10.10
C ASN A 20 -8.77 -29.93 -8.63
N LEU A 21 -7.72 -29.14 -8.37
CA LEU A 21 -7.26 -28.86 -7.01
C LEU A 21 -8.00 -27.67 -6.41
N PRO A 22 -8.22 -27.63 -5.08
CA PRO A 22 -8.68 -26.42 -4.40
C PRO A 22 -7.62 -25.30 -4.54
N PRO A 23 -8.03 -24.01 -4.49
CA PRO A 23 -7.15 -22.88 -4.79
C PRO A 23 -5.84 -22.89 -4.02
N TRP A 24 -5.88 -23.16 -2.71
CA TRP A 24 -4.69 -23.12 -1.85
C TRP A 24 -3.64 -24.18 -2.19
N GLU A 25 -4.00 -25.23 -2.93
CA GLU A 25 -3.08 -26.25 -3.44
C GLU A 25 -2.59 -25.93 -4.88
N ARG A 26 -3.14 -24.89 -5.52
CA ARG A 26 -2.73 -24.51 -6.88
C ARG A 26 -1.44 -23.69 -6.85
N PRO A 27 -0.51 -23.90 -7.80
CA PRO A 27 0.70 -23.09 -7.90
C PRO A 27 0.42 -21.58 -7.97
N GLY A 28 -0.61 -21.18 -8.73
CA GLY A 28 -0.99 -19.78 -8.88
C GLY A 28 -1.60 -19.12 -7.63
N TRP A 29 -1.89 -19.88 -6.57
CA TRP A 29 -2.32 -19.31 -5.29
C TRP A 29 -1.15 -18.83 -4.44
N TYR A 30 -0.09 -19.62 -4.36
CA TYR A 30 1.16 -19.24 -3.70
C TYR A 30 1.92 -18.16 -4.49
N PHE A 31 1.96 -18.27 -5.82
CA PHE A 31 2.75 -17.38 -6.67
C PHE A 31 1.94 -16.29 -7.38
N GLY A 32 0.66 -16.12 -7.05
CA GLY A 32 -0.23 -15.20 -7.75
C GLY A 32 -1.18 -14.44 -6.84
N ARG A 33 -2.34 -14.05 -7.38
CA ARG A 33 -3.33 -13.19 -6.70
C ARG A 33 -3.91 -13.78 -5.41
N GLY A 34 -3.77 -15.08 -5.17
CA GLY A 34 -4.22 -15.75 -3.95
C GLY A 34 -3.49 -15.25 -2.70
N TRP A 35 -2.16 -15.21 -2.76
CA TRP A 35 -1.31 -14.68 -1.70
C TRP A 35 -1.60 -13.18 -1.47
N CYS A 36 -1.62 -12.37 -2.53
CA CYS A 36 -1.94 -10.94 -2.46
C CYS A 36 -3.28 -10.65 -1.77
N ARG A 37 -4.29 -11.49 -2.00
CA ARG A 37 -5.60 -11.33 -1.37
C ARG A 37 -5.53 -11.56 0.14
N LEU A 38 -4.67 -12.46 0.61
CA LEU A 38 -4.44 -12.65 2.04
C LEU A 38 -3.86 -11.36 2.67
N TRP A 39 -2.85 -10.75 2.04
CA TRP A 39 -2.26 -9.48 2.50
C TRP A 39 -3.27 -8.32 2.57
N THR A 40 -4.22 -8.25 1.64
CA THR A 40 -5.27 -7.21 1.68
C THR A 40 -6.37 -7.48 2.70
N THR A 41 -6.49 -8.72 3.19
CA THR A 41 -7.55 -9.11 4.15
C THR A 41 -7.02 -9.24 5.58
N THR A 42 -5.69 -9.31 5.77
CA THR A 42 -5.09 -9.25 7.09
C THR A 42 -5.26 -7.85 7.66
N PRO A 43 -5.99 -7.67 8.78
CA PRO A 43 -6.03 -6.39 9.44
C PRO A 43 -4.62 -6.04 9.89
N LEU A 44 -4.11 -4.90 9.42
CA LEU A 44 -2.92 -4.29 9.98
C LEU A 44 -3.14 -4.12 11.49
N PRO A 45 -2.13 -4.40 12.34
CA PRO A 45 -2.27 -4.10 13.76
C PRO A 45 -2.61 -2.62 13.90
N PRO A 46 -3.60 -2.25 14.74
CA PRO A 46 -3.92 -0.85 14.98
C PRO A 46 -2.67 -0.18 15.55
N VAL A 47 -2.22 0.89 14.90
CA VAL A 47 -1.15 1.74 15.43
C VAL A 47 -1.66 2.30 16.76
N SER A 48 -0.84 2.23 17.81
CA SER A 48 -1.23 2.80 19.09
C SER A 48 -1.26 4.33 18.98
N ASN A 49 -2.16 5.00 19.71
CA ASN A 49 -2.23 6.46 19.72
C ASN A 49 -0.89 7.09 20.14
N GLU A 50 -0.09 6.40 20.95
CA GLU A 50 1.24 6.84 21.39
C GLU A 50 2.26 6.78 20.25
N ASP A 51 2.24 5.71 19.45
CA ASP A 51 3.14 5.56 18.30
C ASP A 51 2.80 6.56 17.19
N GLU A 52 1.50 6.83 16.98
CA GLU A 52 1.06 7.86 16.04
C GLU A 52 1.51 9.26 16.49
N ALA A 53 1.39 9.58 17.79
CA ALA A 53 1.87 10.86 18.33
C ALA A 53 3.37 11.04 18.14
N LYS A 54 4.18 10.01 18.45
CA LYS A 54 5.64 10.04 18.23
C LYS A 54 5.99 10.23 16.77
N TYR A 55 5.33 9.49 15.87
CA TYR A 55 5.54 9.62 14.44
C TYR A 55 5.26 11.04 13.95
N LEU A 56 4.16 11.65 14.42
CA LEU A 56 3.80 13.01 14.03
C LEU A 56 4.77 14.07 14.57
N GLU A 57 5.32 13.87 15.76
CA GLU A 57 6.36 14.74 16.33
C GLU A 57 7.67 14.66 15.53
N GLU A 58 8.13 13.45 15.21
CA GLU A 58 9.32 13.23 14.39
C GLU A 58 9.15 13.82 12.99
N LEU A 59 7.96 13.62 12.38
CA LEU A 59 7.62 14.17 11.08
C LEU A 59 7.62 15.70 11.11
N ARG A 60 7.05 16.30 12.16
CA ARG A 60 7.08 17.76 12.35
C ARG A 60 8.52 18.26 12.41
N LYS A 61 9.37 17.61 13.19
CA LYS A 61 10.79 17.98 13.34
C LYS A 61 11.53 17.92 12.00
N TYR A 62 11.37 16.82 11.26
CA TYR A 62 11.99 16.65 9.94
C TYR A 62 11.58 17.76 8.97
N LEU A 63 10.28 18.06 8.88
CA LEU A 63 9.78 19.12 8.00
C LEU A 63 10.38 20.48 8.36
N THR A 64 10.44 20.80 9.65
CA THR A 64 10.96 22.10 10.08
C THR A 64 12.47 22.24 9.95
N GLU A 65 13.22 21.19 10.27
CA GLU A 65 14.68 21.28 10.35
C GLU A 65 15.37 21.03 9.02
N VAL A 66 14.83 20.13 8.21
CA VAL A 66 15.45 19.71 6.94
C VAL A 66 14.78 20.43 5.79
N VAL A 67 13.47 20.19 5.60
CA VAL A 67 12.77 20.62 4.39
C VAL A 67 12.68 22.15 4.31
N LEU A 68 12.28 22.84 5.38
CA LEU A 68 12.20 24.30 5.36
C LEU A 68 13.57 24.96 5.13
N LYS A 69 14.63 24.45 5.75
CA LYS A 69 15.99 25.01 5.54
C LYS A 69 16.49 24.82 4.12
N GLU A 70 16.19 23.68 3.50
CA GLU A 70 16.54 23.44 2.10
C GLU A 70 15.79 24.38 1.16
N ILE A 71 14.49 24.63 1.44
CA ILE A 71 13.69 25.58 0.68
C ILE A 71 14.25 27.00 0.82
N ASP A 72 14.53 27.44 2.05
CA ASP A 72 15.07 28.77 2.32
C ASP A 72 16.42 28.97 1.63
N LYS A 73 17.32 28.00 1.73
CA LYS A 73 18.61 28.02 1.03
C LYS A 73 18.43 28.13 -0.49
N ARG A 74 17.48 27.38 -1.06
CA ARG A 74 17.23 27.43 -2.50
C ARG A 74 16.63 28.76 -2.93
N LEU A 75 15.78 29.37 -2.09
CA LEU A 75 15.25 30.72 -2.34
C LEU A 75 16.36 31.77 -2.28
N GLU A 76 17.29 31.68 -1.34
CA GLU A 76 18.46 32.57 -1.29
C GLU A 76 19.34 32.45 -2.54
N GLU A 77 19.64 31.22 -2.98
CA GLU A 77 20.40 30.99 -4.21
C GLU A 77 19.72 31.63 -5.44
N LEU A 78 18.39 31.48 -5.55
CA LEU A 78 17.64 32.07 -6.65
C LEU A 78 17.61 33.60 -6.59
N ARG A 79 17.38 34.18 -5.40
CA ARG A 79 17.42 35.63 -5.18
C ARG A 79 18.79 36.22 -5.51
N ASN A 80 19.87 35.55 -5.11
CA ASN A 80 21.23 35.97 -5.42
C ASN A 80 21.54 35.87 -6.93
N ARG A 81 21.03 34.83 -7.59
CA ARG A 81 21.16 34.67 -9.05
C ARG A 81 20.41 35.76 -9.83
N GLU A 82 19.21 36.13 -9.38
CA GLU A 82 18.45 37.23 -9.98
C GLU A 82 19.09 38.60 -9.73
N ALA A 83 19.68 38.80 -8.55
CA ALA A 83 20.37 40.04 -8.20
C ALA A 83 21.69 40.24 -8.96
N GLY A 84 22.46 39.17 -9.22
CA GLY A 84 23.71 39.23 -10.00
C GLY A 84 23.52 39.32 -11.52
N LEU A 85 22.26 39.28 -12.00
CA LEU A 85 21.89 39.41 -13.41
C LEU A 85 21.45 40.85 -13.78
N LYS A 86 21.37 41.75 -12.78
CA LYS A 86 21.14 43.19 -12.95
C LYS A 86 22.45 43.96 -12.86
#